data_AF-A0AAV6LLY4-F1
#
_entry.id   AF-A0AAV6LLY4-F1
#
_cell.length_a   1.000
_cell.length_b   1.000
_cell.length_c   1.000
_cell.angle_alpha   90.00
_cell.angle_beta   90.00
_cell.angle_gamma   90.00
#
_symmetry.space_group_name_H-M   'P 1'
#
loop_
_entity.id
_entity.type
_entity.pdbx_description
1 polymer ?
#
loop_
_entity_poly.entity_id
_entity_poly.type
_entity_poly.pdbx_seq_one_letter_code
_entity_poly.pdbx_strand_id
1 'polypeptide(L)'
;MEDHSHRESEALSASLRSFRSDVSNSLNQLSPNSKPAFEFLSLTWIQQCLELLSTLNKAFAKLAVEIEYPINKWESPSVEKYLNYSLKLLEFLNSISSSLSHLGQSRVSISHALSLVESSPQSAIERLGAIQFKNLQSNDLKVEEKEESEEANCYTGKQLVFHEALEETKRIGYWVSSGFPVSPLVALDLSFSETVAEEKAVPKQLREVKEAAACLVAAVGDGESGGAAKQLERKLEVMEELLDRIGKEADGIFSEVLAGRNELLDVLRQLKQ
;
A
#
# COMPACT_ATOMS: atom_id res chain seq x y z
N MET A 1 33.00 34.35 -5.81
CA MET A 1 32.36 33.30 -6.65
C MET A 1 31.89 32.15 -5.76
N GLU A 2 32.57 31.87 -4.65
CA GLU A 2 32.18 30.83 -3.67
C GLU A 2 30.78 31.02 -3.06
N ASP A 3 30.37 32.26 -2.77
CA ASP A 3 29.09 32.60 -2.11
C ASP A 3 27.85 31.97 -2.79
N HIS A 4 27.79 31.99 -4.13
CA HIS A 4 26.70 31.36 -4.87
C HIS A 4 26.71 29.82 -4.76
N SER A 5 27.89 29.20 -4.77
CA SER A 5 28.05 27.75 -4.68
C SER A 5 27.65 27.23 -3.29
N HIS A 6 28.07 27.94 -2.23
CA HIS A 6 27.67 27.62 -0.86
C HIS A 6 26.15 27.70 -0.69
N ARG A 7 25.55 28.78 -1.18
CA ARG A 7 24.11 29.04 -1.05
C ARG A 7 23.24 28.08 -1.87
N GLU A 8 23.70 27.62 -3.03
CA GLU A 8 23.03 26.54 -3.77
C GLU A 8 23.13 25.20 -3.02
N SER A 9 24.30 24.86 -2.49
CA SER A 9 24.50 23.64 -1.69
C SER A 9 23.62 23.61 -0.42
N GLU A 10 23.47 24.74 0.27
CA GLU A 10 22.56 24.89 1.41
C GLU A 10 21.09 24.72 1.02
N ALA A 11 20.66 25.31 -0.11
CA ALA A 11 19.28 25.20 -0.59
C ALA A 11 18.93 23.75 -0.96
N LEU A 12 19.80 23.06 -1.71
CA LEU A 12 19.63 21.64 -2.07
C LEU A 12 19.57 20.75 -0.82
N SER A 13 20.42 21.02 0.17
CA SER A 13 20.42 20.33 1.47
C SER A 13 19.15 20.59 2.29
N ALA A 14 18.55 21.77 2.16
CA ALA A 14 17.30 22.13 2.84
C ALA A 14 16.09 21.43 2.20
N SER A 15 15.98 21.42 0.87
CA SER A 15 14.91 20.70 0.17
C SER A 15 14.94 19.20 0.44
N LEU A 16 16.13 18.56 0.39
CA LEU A 16 16.27 17.14 0.75
C LEU A 16 15.88 16.86 2.21
N ARG A 17 16.15 17.81 3.12
CA ARG A 17 15.70 17.72 4.53
C ARG A 17 14.18 17.89 4.66
N SER A 18 13.54 18.73 3.85
CA SER A 18 12.06 18.79 3.81
C SER A 18 11.49 17.46 3.34
N PHE A 19 11.98 16.91 2.22
CA PHE A 19 11.56 15.60 1.71
C PHE A 19 11.67 14.51 2.80
N ARG A 20 12.86 14.37 3.40
CA ARG A 20 13.12 13.41 4.49
C ARG A 20 12.20 13.64 5.70
N SER A 21 11.87 14.89 6.03
CA SER A 21 10.95 15.20 7.12
C SER A 21 9.50 14.85 6.79
N ASP A 22 9.01 15.19 5.60
CA ASP A 22 7.64 14.92 5.15
C ASP A 22 7.39 13.39 5.13
N VAL A 23 8.38 12.63 4.64
CA VAL A 23 8.39 11.16 4.65
C VAL A 23 8.48 10.59 6.08
N SER A 24 9.41 11.08 6.91
CA SER A 24 9.59 10.58 8.29
C SER A 24 8.37 10.83 9.17
N ASN A 25 7.73 12.00 9.02
CA ASN A 25 6.49 12.35 9.74
C ASN A 25 5.34 11.41 9.38
N SER A 26 5.31 10.91 8.15
CA SER A 26 4.33 9.94 7.66
C SER A 26 4.64 8.53 8.15
N LEU A 27 5.91 8.11 8.07
CA LEU A 27 6.38 6.81 8.57
C LEU A 27 6.19 6.65 10.09
N ASN A 28 6.34 7.73 10.86
CA ASN A 28 6.09 7.75 12.30
C ASN A 28 4.61 7.51 12.67
N GLN A 29 3.66 7.88 11.80
CA GLN A 29 2.23 7.60 12.01
C GLN A 29 1.86 6.12 11.78
N LEU A 30 2.71 5.39 11.04
CA LEU A 30 2.65 3.93 10.83
C LEU A 30 3.40 3.14 11.91
N SER A 31 4.05 3.81 12.89
CA SER A 31 4.96 3.16 13.82
C SER A 31 4.29 2.06 14.67
N PRO A 32 4.84 0.83 14.70
CA PRO A 32 4.33 -0.29 15.49
C PRO A 32 4.18 -0.09 17.01
N ASN A 33 4.85 0.92 17.57
CA ASN A 33 5.26 1.00 18.99
C ASN A 33 4.12 1.13 20.05
N SER A 34 2.86 0.88 19.69
CA SER A 34 1.73 0.80 20.64
C SER A 34 0.67 -0.25 20.28
N LYS A 35 0.88 -1.11 19.27
CA LYS A 35 -0.17 -1.98 18.72
C LYS A 35 0.24 -3.46 18.67
N PRO A 36 -0.70 -4.41 18.92
CA PRO A 36 -0.44 -5.85 18.77
C PRO A 36 -0.10 -6.26 17.34
N ALA A 37 0.66 -7.36 17.19
CA ALA A 37 1.05 -7.96 15.91
C ALA A 37 -0.11 -8.18 14.92
N PHE A 38 -1.33 -8.42 15.43
CA PHE A 38 -2.52 -8.66 14.62
C PHE A 38 -3.21 -7.38 14.09
N GLU A 39 -2.74 -6.18 14.39
CA GLU A 39 -3.28 -4.93 13.82
C GLU A 39 -2.58 -4.49 12.52
N PHE A 40 -1.34 -4.97 12.28
CA PHE A 40 -0.62 -4.77 11.02
C PHE A 40 -1.30 -5.47 9.83
N LEU A 41 -2.27 -6.33 10.10
CA LEU A 41 -3.15 -6.93 9.09
C LEU A 41 -4.58 -6.44 9.34
N SER A 42 -4.81 -5.17 9.02
CA SER A 42 -6.13 -4.55 9.05
C SER A 42 -6.34 -3.68 7.82
N LEU A 43 -7.59 -3.52 7.38
CA LEU A 43 -7.92 -2.63 6.26
C LEU A 43 -7.45 -1.19 6.56
N THR A 44 -7.53 -0.76 7.83
CA THR A 44 -7.01 0.53 8.29
C THR A 44 -5.49 0.65 8.11
N TRP A 45 -4.71 -0.39 8.41
CA TRP A 45 -3.26 -0.36 8.19
C TRP A 45 -2.91 -0.29 6.70
N ILE A 46 -3.64 -1.04 5.85
CA ILE A 46 -3.50 -0.95 4.38
C ILE A 46 -3.81 0.48 3.89
N GLN A 47 -4.84 1.13 4.42
CA GLN A 47 -5.15 2.54 4.13
C GLN A 47 -3.97 3.47 4.50
N GLN A 48 -3.42 3.36 5.72
CA GLN A 48 -2.27 4.16 6.16
C GLN A 48 -1.00 3.91 5.31
N CYS A 49 -0.80 2.69 4.83
CA CYS A 49 0.30 2.34 3.93
C CYS A 49 0.17 3.01 2.55
N LEU A 50 -1.06 3.16 2.03
CA LEU A 50 -1.32 3.92 0.81
C LEU A 50 -1.15 5.44 1.05
N GLU A 51 -1.66 5.97 2.17
CA GLU A 51 -1.47 7.39 2.55
C GLU A 51 0.03 7.77 2.62
N LEU A 52 0.89 6.86 3.12
CA LEU A 52 2.35 7.02 3.04
C LEU A 52 2.86 7.01 1.60
N LEU A 53 2.43 6.06 0.75
CA LEU A 53 2.84 6.00 -0.65
C LEU A 53 2.45 7.27 -1.43
N SER A 54 1.27 7.83 -1.18
CA SER A 54 0.87 9.10 -1.81
C SER A 54 1.72 10.26 -1.29
N THR A 55 1.94 10.35 0.03
CA THR A 55 2.78 11.40 0.62
C THR A 55 4.23 11.33 0.13
N LEU A 56 4.78 10.12 -0.02
CA LEU A 56 6.11 9.85 -0.55
C LEU A 56 6.25 10.32 -2.02
N ASN A 57 5.32 9.94 -2.90
CA ASN A 57 5.32 10.38 -4.29
C ASN A 57 5.16 11.90 -4.41
N LYS A 58 4.28 12.51 -3.59
CA LYS A 58 4.06 13.97 -3.55
C LYS A 58 5.30 14.71 -3.05
N ALA A 59 5.97 14.21 -2.01
CA ALA A 59 7.21 14.78 -1.51
C ALA A 59 8.35 14.67 -2.55
N PHE A 60 8.45 13.54 -3.25
CA PHE A 60 9.45 13.34 -4.31
C PHE A 60 9.22 14.28 -5.52
N ALA A 61 7.98 14.40 -5.98
CA ALA A 61 7.61 15.32 -7.07
C ALA A 61 7.85 16.80 -6.68
N LYS A 62 7.47 17.19 -5.45
CA LYS A 62 7.79 18.50 -4.86
C LYS A 62 9.29 18.76 -4.88
N LEU A 63 10.10 17.81 -4.38
CA LEU A 63 11.56 17.93 -4.34
C LEU A 63 12.15 18.17 -5.75
N ALA A 64 11.75 17.37 -6.75
CA ALA A 64 12.25 17.48 -8.12
C ALA A 64 11.99 18.87 -8.74
N VAL A 65 10.87 19.51 -8.39
CA VAL A 65 10.54 20.90 -8.75
C VAL A 65 11.41 21.89 -7.97
N GLU A 66 11.50 21.76 -6.64
CA GLU A 66 12.29 22.66 -5.78
C GLU A 66 13.78 22.72 -6.16
N ILE A 67 14.38 21.59 -6.55
CA ILE A 67 15.78 21.54 -7.00
C ILE A 67 15.95 21.91 -8.48
N GLU A 68 14.88 22.20 -9.22
CA GLU A 68 14.87 22.45 -10.67
C GLU A 68 15.57 21.33 -11.48
N TYR A 69 15.26 20.06 -11.19
CA TYR A 69 15.82 18.90 -11.89
C TYR A 69 14.77 18.18 -12.75
N PRO A 70 14.28 18.83 -13.83
CA PRO A 70 13.27 18.25 -14.71
C PRO A 70 13.77 17.00 -15.41
N ILE A 71 12.80 16.19 -15.81
CA ILE A 71 12.90 14.89 -16.49
C ILE A 71 13.94 14.87 -17.63
N ASN A 72 14.07 15.95 -18.41
CA ASN A 72 15.00 16.02 -19.54
C ASN A 72 16.50 16.12 -19.13
N LYS A 73 16.81 16.27 -17.84
CA LYS A 73 18.18 16.20 -17.30
C LYS A 73 18.54 14.82 -16.75
N TRP A 74 17.56 13.95 -16.52
CA TRP A 74 17.78 12.68 -15.80
C TRP A 74 18.71 11.74 -16.58
N GLU A 75 19.63 11.11 -15.86
CA GLU A 75 20.61 10.17 -16.41
C GLU A 75 19.93 8.85 -16.79
N SER A 76 20.48 8.10 -17.75
CA SER A 76 19.89 6.81 -18.15
C SER A 76 19.65 5.84 -16.97
N PRO A 77 20.56 5.70 -15.97
CA PRO A 77 20.28 4.89 -14.78
C PRO A 77 19.14 5.42 -13.92
N SER A 78 19.02 6.75 -13.78
CA SER A 78 17.93 7.40 -13.02
C SER A 78 16.57 7.20 -13.69
N VAL A 79 16.53 7.33 -15.03
CA VAL A 79 15.37 7.03 -15.88
C VAL A 79 14.95 5.57 -15.76
N GLU A 80 15.89 4.63 -15.89
CA GLU A 80 15.61 3.20 -15.79
C GLU A 80 15.11 2.81 -14.39
N LYS A 81 15.76 3.30 -13.32
CA LYS A 81 15.36 3.08 -11.93
C LYS A 81 13.95 3.60 -11.64
N TYR A 82 13.58 4.78 -12.14
CA TYR A 82 12.22 5.32 -12.00
C TYR A 82 11.19 4.52 -12.83
N LEU A 83 11.54 4.05 -14.02
CA LEU A 83 10.65 3.20 -14.85
C LEU A 83 10.47 1.78 -14.28
N ASN A 84 11.49 1.22 -13.64
CA ASN A 84 11.43 -0.06 -12.92
C ASN A 84 10.52 0.07 -11.67
N TYR A 85 10.77 1.10 -10.86
CA TYR A 85 9.99 1.45 -9.68
C TYR A 85 8.49 1.67 -9.98
N SER A 86 8.19 2.60 -10.89
CA SER A 86 6.80 2.98 -11.19
C SER A 86 6.01 1.84 -11.83
N LEU A 87 6.66 0.90 -12.54
CA LEU A 87 5.99 -0.29 -13.05
C LEU A 87 5.52 -1.20 -11.90
N LYS A 88 6.43 -1.57 -10.99
CA LYS A 88 6.13 -2.43 -9.84
C LYS A 88 5.07 -1.82 -8.91
N LEU A 89 5.10 -0.50 -8.73
CA LEU A 89 4.09 0.20 -7.93
C LEU A 89 2.70 0.16 -8.60
N LEU A 90 2.61 0.33 -9.93
CA LEU A 90 1.35 0.17 -10.66
C LEU A 90 0.84 -1.29 -10.65
N GLU A 91 1.73 -2.28 -10.71
CA GLU A 91 1.40 -3.71 -10.57
C GLU A 91 0.84 -4.03 -9.16
N PHE A 92 1.45 -3.49 -8.10
CA PHE A 92 0.96 -3.59 -6.73
C PHE A 92 -0.42 -2.95 -6.54
N LEU A 93 -0.64 -1.74 -7.08
CA LEU A 93 -1.92 -1.03 -7.00
C LEU A 93 -3.03 -1.74 -7.79
N ASN A 94 -2.70 -2.37 -8.92
CA ASN A 94 -3.61 -3.27 -9.64
C ASN A 94 -3.98 -4.51 -8.79
N SER A 95 -3.02 -5.09 -8.06
CA SER A 95 -3.25 -6.22 -7.16
C SER A 95 -4.18 -5.85 -5.99
N ILE A 96 -4.00 -4.66 -5.41
CA ILE A 96 -4.95 -4.09 -4.43
C ILE A 96 -6.35 -3.94 -5.06
N SER A 97 -6.45 -3.32 -6.23
CA SER A 97 -7.74 -3.06 -6.90
C SER A 97 -8.52 -4.34 -7.24
N SER A 98 -7.81 -5.38 -7.69
CA SER A 98 -8.35 -6.74 -7.88
C SER A 98 -8.85 -7.35 -6.56
N SER A 99 -8.07 -7.18 -5.48
CA SER A 99 -8.42 -7.69 -4.15
C SER A 99 -9.61 -6.97 -3.53
N LEU A 100 -9.69 -5.64 -3.65
CA LEU A 100 -10.85 -4.83 -3.28
C LEU A 100 -12.11 -5.28 -4.03
N SER A 101 -11.99 -5.56 -5.33
CA SER A 101 -13.09 -6.07 -6.16
C SER A 101 -13.61 -7.43 -5.66
N HIS A 102 -12.71 -8.35 -5.31
CA HIS A 102 -13.09 -9.63 -4.70
C HIS A 102 -13.72 -9.46 -3.31
N LEU A 103 -13.20 -8.57 -2.47
CA LEU A 103 -13.77 -8.28 -1.15
C LEU A 103 -15.16 -7.62 -1.27
N GLY A 104 -15.36 -6.74 -2.24
CA GLY A 104 -16.67 -6.16 -2.57
C GLY A 104 -17.67 -7.21 -3.05
N GLN A 105 -17.26 -8.11 -3.94
CA GLN A 105 -18.09 -9.25 -4.37
C GLN A 105 -18.48 -10.15 -3.20
N SER A 106 -17.55 -10.43 -2.27
CA SER A 106 -17.85 -11.16 -1.04
C SER A 106 -18.87 -10.40 -0.16
N ARG A 107 -18.69 -9.08 0.03
CA ARG A 107 -19.61 -8.22 0.81
C ARG A 107 -21.03 -8.26 0.28
N VAL A 108 -21.21 -8.11 -1.03
CA VAL A 108 -22.53 -8.20 -1.71
C VAL A 108 -23.14 -9.60 -1.54
N SER A 109 -22.32 -10.66 -1.63
CA SER A 109 -22.77 -12.04 -1.44
C SER A 109 -23.27 -12.31 -0.01
N ILE A 110 -22.57 -11.78 1.00
CA ILE A 110 -23.00 -11.85 2.41
C ILE A 110 -24.28 -11.04 2.62
N SER A 111 -24.36 -9.83 2.06
CA SER A 111 -25.54 -8.94 2.19
C SER A 111 -26.79 -9.58 1.59
N HIS A 112 -26.66 -10.26 0.44
CA HIS A 112 -27.73 -11.06 -0.14
C HIS A 112 -28.11 -12.25 0.77
N ALA A 113 -27.14 -12.97 1.33
CA ALA A 113 -27.42 -14.07 2.26
C ALA A 113 -28.14 -13.59 3.54
N LEU A 114 -27.76 -12.41 4.06
CA LEU A 114 -28.42 -11.74 5.18
C LEU A 114 -29.89 -11.40 4.87
N SER A 115 -30.20 -10.91 3.66
CA SER A 115 -31.59 -10.63 3.25
C SER A 115 -32.48 -11.89 3.11
N LEU A 116 -31.87 -13.08 3.01
CA LEU A 116 -32.59 -14.35 3.00
C LEU A 116 -32.91 -14.88 4.40
N VAL A 117 -32.40 -14.28 5.49
CA VAL A 117 -32.58 -14.79 6.87
C VAL A 117 -34.06 -14.90 7.26
N GLU A 118 -34.90 -13.94 6.86
CA GLU A 118 -36.33 -13.95 7.18
C GLU A 118 -37.19 -14.75 6.18
N SER A 119 -36.69 -14.96 4.95
CA SER A 119 -37.48 -15.47 3.82
C SER A 119 -37.10 -16.88 3.35
N SER A 120 -35.85 -17.30 3.52
CA SER A 120 -35.38 -18.68 3.35
C SER A 120 -34.16 -18.95 4.26
N PRO A 121 -34.39 -19.20 5.56
CA PRO A 121 -33.33 -19.37 6.57
C PRO A 121 -32.25 -20.39 6.18
N GLN A 122 -32.66 -21.53 5.60
CA GLN A 122 -31.74 -22.58 5.18
C GLN A 122 -30.83 -22.12 4.02
N SER A 123 -31.37 -21.36 3.06
CA SER A 123 -30.58 -20.77 1.96
C SER A 123 -29.67 -19.64 2.42
N ALA A 124 -30.03 -18.94 3.50
CA ALA A 124 -29.14 -17.99 4.17
C ALA A 124 -27.94 -18.72 4.79
N ILE A 125 -28.19 -19.78 5.58
CA ILE A 125 -27.14 -20.60 6.22
C ILE A 125 -26.18 -21.19 5.18
N GLU A 126 -26.71 -21.83 4.12
CA GLU A 126 -25.90 -22.43 3.04
C GLU A 126 -24.96 -21.40 2.40
N ARG A 127 -25.48 -20.21 2.09
CA ARG A 127 -24.69 -19.13 1.48
C ARG A 127 -23.68 -18.53 2.45
N LEU A 128 -24.06 -18.31 3.72
CA LEU A 128 -23.16 -17.81 4.78
C LEU A 128 -21.99 -18.75 5.02
N GLY A 129 -22.22 -20.08 5.03
CA GLY A 129 -21.17 -21.09 5.16
C GLY A 129 -20.27 -21.25 3.93
N ALA A 130 -20.74 -20.88 2.74
CA ALA A 130 -20.00 -21.00 1.48
C ALA A 130 -19.01 -19.84 1.20
N ILE A 131 -19.06 -18.73 1.95
CA ILE A 131 -18.17 -17.58 1.71
C ILE A 131 -16.75 -17.89 2.16
N GLN A 132 -15.87 -18.03 1.18
CA GLN A 132 -14.42 -18.01 1.39
C GLN A 132 -13.87 -16.64 0.98
N PHE A 133 -13.34 -15.91 1.95
CA PHE A 133 -12.50 -14.75 1.66
C PHE A 133 -11.18 -15.23 1.06
N LYS A 134 -10.97 -14.94 -0.22
CA LYS A 134 -9.67 -15.19 -0.87
C LYS A 134 -8.59 -14.39 -0.14
N ASN A 135 -7.58 -15.08 0.37
CA ASN A 135 -6.41 -14.45 0.94
C ASN A 135 -5.67 -13.63 -0.14
N LEU A 136 -5.17 -12.45 0.24
CA LEU A 136 -4.16 -11.71 -0.52
C LEU A 136 -2.98 -12.65 -0.81
N GLN A 137 -2.71 -12.95 -2.07
CA GLN A 137 -1.67 -13.91 -2.44
C GLN A 137 -0.33 -13.20 -2.63
N SER A 138 0.53 -13.27 -1.61
CA SER A 138 1.89 -12.74 -1.65
C SER A 138 2.77 -13.36 -2.75
N ASN A 139 2.37 -14.50 -3.33
CA ASN A 139 3.07 -15.13 -4.45
C ASN A 139 3.08 -14.26 -5.72
N ASP A 140 2.02 -13.48 -5.95
CA ASP A 140 1.92 -12.58 -7.12
C ASP A 140 2.75 -11.29 -6.95
N LEU A 141 3.31 -11.07 -5.74
CA LEU A 141 4.14 -9.92 -5.37
C LEU A 141 5.60 -10.31 -5.08
N LYS A 142 6.05 -11.49 -5.55
CA LYS A 142 7.47 -11.89 -5.48
C LYS A 142 8.33 -11.12 -6.48
N VAL A 143 8.58 -9.86 -6.16
CA VAL A 143 9.65 -9.07 -6.77
C VAL A 143 10.98 -9.68 -6.35
N GLU A 144 11.70 -10.31 -7.29
CA GLU A 144 13.13 -10.55 -7.10
C GLU A 144 13.84 -9.19 -7.09
N GLU A 145 14.27 -8.74 -5.92
CA GLU A 145 15.37 -7.78 -5.82
C GLU A 145 16.65 -8.48 -6.27
N LYS A 146 16.89 -8.44 -7.58
CA LYS A 146 18.27 -8.42 -8.06
C LYS A 146 18.88 -7.14 -7.56
N GLU A 147 19.92 -7.26 -6.74
CA GLU A 147 20.81 -6.15 -6.40
C GLU A 147 21.32 -5.55 -7.71
N GLU A 148 20.77 -4.40 -8.11
CA GLU A 148 21.32 -3.60 -9.20
C GLU A 148 22.71 -3.15 -8.76
N SER A 149 23.75 -3.82 -9.29
CA SER A 149 25.16 -3.49 -9.10
C SER A 149 25.34 -1.98 -9.03
N GLU A 150 25.77 -1.48 -7.87
CA GLU A 150 26.04 -0.06 -7.66
C GLU A 150 27.28 0.35 -8.46
N GLU A 151 27.09 0.61 -9.77
CA GLU A 151 28.04 1.43 -10.52
C GLU A 151 28.16 2.77 -9.78
N ALA A 152 29.39 3.06 -9.35
CA ALA A 152 29.72 4.21 -8.50
C ALA A 152 29.67 5.53 -9.28
N ASN A 153 28.48 5.88 -9.75
CA ASN A 153 28.18 7.12 -10.45
C ASN A 153 28.47 8.30 -9.53
N CYS A 154 29.40 9.16 -9.94
CA CYS A 154 29.79 10.34 -9.20
C CYS A 154 28.75 11.46 -9.39
N TYR A 155 27.55 11.29 -8.82
CA TYR A 155 26.50 12.30 -8.81
C TYR A 155 26.95 13.53 -8.00
N THR A 156 26.65 14.73 -8.50
CA THR A 156 26.98 15.98 -7.81
C THR A 156 25.80 16.95 -7.78
N GLY A 157 25.75 17.80 -6.75
CA GLY A 157 24.72 18.84 -6.60
C GLY A 157 23.29 18.30 -6.74
N LYS A 158 22.54 18.84 -7.70
CA LYS A 158 21.14 18.48 -8.00
C LYS A 158 20.96 16.99 -8.30
N GLN A 159 21.93 16.34 -8.95
CA GLN A 159 21.88 14.92 -9.31
C GLN A 159 21.89 14.02 -8.07
N LEU A 160 22.75 14.34 -7.10
CA LEU A 160 22.91 13.57 -5.87
C LEU A 160 21.65 13.65 -5.01
N VAL A 161 21.09 14.85 -4.85
CA VAL A 161 19.84 15.05 -4.09
C VAL A 161 18.66 14.33 -4.75
N PHE A 162 18.57 14.35 -6.09
CA PHE A 162 17.56 13.59 -6.82
C PHE A 162 17.74 12.07 -6.63
N HIS A 163 18.96 11.56 -6.74
CA HIS A 163 19.25 10.13 -6.61
C HIS A 163 19.01 9.60 -5.18
N GLU A 164 19.46 10.32 -4.14
CA GLU A 164 19.18 9.97 -2.74
C GLU A 164 17.68 9.85 -2.48
N ALA A 165 16.88 10.82 -2.94
CA ALA A 165 15.43 10.81 -2.77
C ALA A 165 14.72 9.73 -3.60
N LEU A 166 15.26 9.40 -4.80
CA LEU A 166 14.73 8.32 -5.63
C LEU A 166 14.98 6.95 -4.99
N GLU A 167 16.14 6.70 -4.40
CA GLU A 167 16.41 5.42 -3.71
C GLU A 167 15.64 5.31 -2.38
N GLU A 168 15.42 6.40 -1.65
CA GLU A 168 14.49 6.41 -0.50
C GLU A 168 13.05 6.13 -0.94
N THR A 169 12.59 6.75 -2.03
CA THR A 169 11.26 6.54 -2.63
C THR A 169 11.08 5.08 -3.09
N LYS A 170 12.10 4.49 -3.73
CA LYS A 170 12.15 3.07 -4.09
C LYS A 170 12.06 2.18 -2.86
N ARG A 171 12.95 2.37 -1.87
CA ARG A 171 13.07 1.52 -0.68
C ARG A 171 11.79 1.50 0.16
N ILE A 172 11.19 2.66 0.38
CA ILE A 172 9.93 2.75 1.15
C ILE A 172 8.76 2.20 0.32
N GLY A 173 8.74 2.44 -0.99
CA GLY A 173 7.73 1.86 -1.87
C GLY A 173 7.76 0.33 -1.91
N TYR A 174 8.95 -0.27 -2.03
CA TYR A 174 9.13 -1.72 -2.01
C TYR A 174 8.85 -2.35 -0.62
N TRP A 175 9.14 -1.63 0.47
CA TRP A 175 8.72 -2.07 1.82
C TRP A 175 7.19 -2.22 1.89
N VAL A 176 6.45 -1.17 1.48
CA VAL A 176 4.99 -1.20 1.48
C VAL A 176 4.43 -2.25 0.52
N SER A 177 4.96 -2.37 -0.70
CA SER A 177 4.44 -3.32 -1.69
C SER A 177 4.67 -4.78 -1.33
N SER A 178 5.72 -5.08 -0.55
CA SER A 178 6.18 -6.45 -0.29
C SER A 178 5.82 -6.99 1.10
N GLY A 179 5.20 -6.18 1.97
CA GLY A 179 4.62 -6.66 3.24
C GLY A 179 5.59 -7.02 4.37
N PHE A 180 6.89 -6.76 4.18
CA PHE A 180 8.02 -6.99 5.10
C PHE A 180 8.37 -8.47 5.43
N PRO A 181 9.66 -8.80 5.64
CA PRO A 181 10.87 -8.13 5.12
C PRO A 181 11.86 -9.09 4.44
N VAL A 182 12.62 -8.54 3.47
CA VAL A 182 14.02 -8.91 3.31
C VAL A 182 14.85 -7.67 3.66
N SER A 183 15.17 -7.57 4.95
CA SER A 183 15.79 -6.44 5.65
C SER A 183 14.92 -5.18 5.83
N PRO A 184 14.90 -4.52 7.01
CA PRO A 184 15.84 -4.60 8.15
C PRO A 184 15.76 -5.89 8.98
N LEU A 185 16.76 -6.77 8.83
CA LEU A 185 16.70 -8.17 9.29
C LEU A 185 16.96 -8.35 10.80
N VAL A 186 17.62 -7.39 11.45
CA VAL A 186 18.14 -7.55 12.82
C VAL A 186 17.10 -7.17 13.90
N ALA A 187 16.08 -6.38 13.57
CA ALA A 187 15.06 -5.95 14.55
C ALA A 187 14.03 -7.06 14.88
N LEU A 188 13.88 -8.07 14.01
CA LEU A 188 12.92 -9.15 14.17
C LEU A 188 13.47 -10.38 14.92
N ASP A 189 14.79 -10.55 14.94
CA ASP A 189 15.48 -11.72 15.51
C ASP A 189 15.29 -11.90 17.05
N LEU A 190 14.78 -10.87 17.74
CA LEU A 190 14.70 -10.80 19.20
C LEU A 190 13.30 -10.62 19.79
N SER A 191 12.22 -10.65 18.99
CA SER A 191 10.87 -10.35 19.51
C SER A 191 9.75 -11.36 19.18
N PHE A 192 9.85 -12.13 18.08
CA PHE A 192 8.84 -13.11 17.70
C PHE A 192 9.44 -14.46 17.28
N SER A 193 10.16 -15.09 18.20
CA SER A 193 10.18 -16.55 18.25
C SER A 193 8.78 -17.08 18.61
N GLU A 194 8.37 -18.17 17.97
CA GLU A 194 7.16 -18.98 18.26
C GLU A 194 5.83 -18.56 17.58
N THR A 195 5.25 -19.54 16.87
CA THR A 195 3.88 -19.59 16.28
C THR A 195 3.46 -18.59 15.19
N VAL A 196 3.76 -18.93 13.92
CA VAL A 196 2.87 -18.67 12.78
C VAL A 196 2.57 -19.99 12.08
N ALA A 197 1.51 -20.69 12.52
CA ALA A 197 1.09 -21.98 11.98
C ALA A 197 0.03 -21.81 10.88
N GLU A 198 0.48 -21.61 9.64
CA GLU A 198 -0.18 -21.81 8.33
C GLU A 198 -1.58 -21.23 8.02
N GLU A 199 -2.44 -20.83 8.98
CA GLU A 199 -3.66 -20.08 8.67
C GLU A 199 -3.28 -18.65 8.27
N LYS A 200 -3.26 -18.42 6.95
CA LYS A 200 -2.93 -17.15 6.28
C LYS A 200 -3.64 -15.97 6.97
N ALA A 201 -2.90 -14.90 7.22
CA ALA A 201 -3.33 -13.84 8.11
C ALA A 201 -4.47 -12.98 7.54
N VAL A 202 -5.71 -13.42 7.79
CA VAL A 202 -6.96 -12.74 7.42
C VAL A 202 -7.03 -11.36 8.11
N PRO A 203 -7.26 -10.26 7.37
CA PRO A 203 -7.36 -8.93 7.95
C PRO A 203 -8.42 -8.81 9.05
N LYS A 204 -8.14 -8.01 10.08
CA LYS A 204 -8.97 -7.82 11.29
C LYS A 204 -10.47 -7.70 11.00
N GLN A 205 -10.87 -6.74 10.15
CA GLN A 205 -12.27 -6.52 9.78
C GLN A 205 -12.91 -7.71 9.05
N LEU A 206 -12.10 -8.44 8.27
CA LEU A 206 -12.54 -9.59 7.49
C LEU A 206 -12.79 -10.83 8.38
N ARG A 207 -11.97 -10.98 9.44
CA ARG A 207 -12.23 -11.92 10.52
C ARG A 207 -13.49 -11.53 11.31
N GLU A 208 -13.66 -10.26 11.68
CA GLU A 208 -14.85 -9.79 12.41
C GLU A 208 -16.16 -10.03 11.62
N VAL A 209 -16.14 -9.94 10.29
CA VAL A 209 -17.26 -10.31 9.41
C VAL A 209 -17.48 -11.83 9.36
N LYS A 210 -16.40 -12.64 9.27
CA LYS A 210 -16.47 -14.13 9.32
C LYS A 210 -17.08 -14.61 10.64
N GLU A 211 -16.69 -14.00 11.76
CA GLU A 211 -17.20 -14.29 13.10
C GLU A 211 -18.68 -13.90 13.24
N ALA A 212 -19.06 -12.68 12.82
CA ALA A 212 -20.46 -12.24 12.85
C ALA A 212 -21.38 -13.11 11.96
N ALA A 213 -20.88 -13.59 10.81
CA ALA A 213 -21.60 -14.52 9.95
C ALA A 213 -21.81 -15.89 10.62
N ALA A 214 -20.80 -16.41 11.34
CA ALA A 214 -20.92 -17.66 12.10
C ALA A 214 -21.91 -17.53 13.28
N CYS A 215 -21.88 -16.40 14.01
CA CYS A 215 -22.86 -16.10 15.06
C CYS A 215 -24.30 -16.02 14.50
N LEU A 216 -24.48 -15.44 13.32
CA LEU A 216 -25.78 -15.41 12.63
C LEU A 216 -26.25 -16.82 12.24
N VAL A 217 -25.38 -17.66 11.68
CA VAL A 217 -25.73 -19.06 11.34
C VAL A 217 -26.23 -19.84 12.57
N ALA A 218 -25.59 -19.66 13.73
CA ALA A 218 -26.06 -20.26 14.98
C ALA A 218 -27.43 -19.70 15.41
N ALA A 219 -27.57 -18.36 15.50
CA ALA A 219 -28.80 -17.72 15.94
C ALA A 219 -30.02 -17.95 15.03
N VAL A 220 -29.81 -18.30 13.75
CA VAL A 220 -30.88 -18.76 12.85
C VAL A 220 -31.38 -20.16 13.21
N GLY A 221 -30.52 -21.05 13.72
CA GLY A 221 -30.92 -22.36 14.24
C GLY A 221 -31.75 -22.27 15.53
N ASP A 222 -31.41 -21.32 16.40
CA ASP A 222 -32.11 -21.09 17.68
C ASP A 222 -33.36 -20.20 17.54
N GLY A 223 -33.54 -19.52 16.40
CA GLY A 223 -34.70 -18.67 16.10
C GLY A 223 -34.57 -17.19 16.51
N GLU A 224 -33.46 -16.77 17.13
CA GLU A 224 -33.22 -15.41 17.62
C GLU A 224 -32.29 -14.57 16.71
N SER A 225 -32.32 -14.82 15.40
CA SER A 225 -31.39 -14.27 14.40
C SER A 225 -31.31 -12.75 14.33
N GLY A 226 -32.38 -12.02 14.67
CA GLY A 226 -32.49 -10.57 14.49
C GLY A 226 -31.45 -9.72 15.24
N GLY A 227 -30.84 -10.24 16.30
CA GLY A 227 -29.72 -9.60 16.99
C GLY A 227 -28.41 -9.72 16.21
N ALA A 228 -28.06 -10.95 15.82
CA ALA A 228 -26.86 -11.26 15.05
C ALA A 228 -26.89 -10.67 13.63
N ALA A 229 -28.08 -10.61 13.01
CA ALA A 229 -28.30 -9.98 11.71
C ALA A 229 -27.82 -8.53 11.70
N LYS A 230 -28.27 -7.73 12.68
CA LYS A 230 -27.87 -6.33 12.88
C LYS A 230 -26.42 -6.15 13.36
N GLN A 231 -25.76 -7.22 13.81
CA GLN A 231 -24.33 -7.20 14.10
C GLN A 231 -23.53 -7.40 12.81
N LEU A 232 -23.92 -8.36 11.97
CA LEU A 232 -23.30 -8.61 10.67
C LEU A 232 -23.47 -7.41 9.72
N GLU A 233 -24.67 -6.85 9.64
CA GLU A 233 -25.00 -5.63 8.88
C GLU A 233 -24.00 -4.50 9.14
N ARG A 234 -23.83 -4.10 10.40
CA ARG A 234 -22.87 -3.05 10.81
C ARG A 234 -21.40 -3.39 10.51
N LYS A 235 -21.04 -4.67 10.51
CA LYS A 235 -19.68 -5.10 10.12
C LYS A 235 -19.46 -5.02 8.60
N LEU A 236 -20.51 -5.25 7.80
CA LEU A 236 -20.49 -5.05 6.36
C LEU A 236 -20.44 -3.56 6.00
N GLU A 237 -21.17 -2.69 6.71
CA GLU A 237 -21.11 -1.22 6.54
C GLU A 237 -19.68 -0.70 6.79
N VAL A 238 -19.08 -1.04 7.94
CA VAL A 238 -17.69 -0.64 8.29
C VAL A 238 -16.68 -1.21 7.29
N MET A 239 -16.91 -2.41 6.77
CA MET A 239 -16.08 -2.99 5.71
C MET A 239 -16.25 -2.24 4.38
N GLU A 240 -17.48 -1.84 4.00
CA GLU A 240 -17.77 -1.07 2.78
C GLU A 240 -17.02 0.26 2.77
N GLU A 241 -17.14 1.05 3.84
CA GLU A 241 -16.43 2.32 3.97
C GLU A 241 -14.91 2.18 3.86
N LEU A 242 -14.34 1.12 4.44
CA LEU A 242 -12.90 0.88 4.39
C LEU A 242 -12.45 0.47 2.98
N LEU A 243 -13.22 -0.37 2.27
CA LEU A 243 -12.93 -0.72 0.89
C LEU A 243 -13.02 0.49 -0.04
N ASP A 244 -14.01 1.37 0.15
CA ASP A 244 -14.18 2.62 -0.60
C ASP A 244 -13.01 3.61 -0.38
N ARG A 245 -12.56 3.79 0.87
CA ARG A 245 -11.39 4.62 1.19
C ARG A 245 -10.10 4.08 0.57
N ILE A 246 -9.83 2.78 0.72
CA ILE A 246 -8.62 2.14 0.16
C ILE A 246 -8.64 2.18 -1.37
N GLY A 247 -9.81 2.02 -2.01
CA GLY A 247 -9.97 2.15 -3.46
C GLY A 247 -9.61 3.54 -3.95
N LYS A 248 -10.19 4.59 -3.34
CA LYS A 248 -9.93 5.99 -3.71
C LYS A 248 -8.45 6.38 -3.57
N GLU A 249 -7.79 5.94 -2.51
CA GLU A 249 -6.36 6.21 -2.31
C GLU A 249 -5.50 5.44 -3.33
N ALA A 250 -5.83 4.17 -3.60
CA ALA A 250 -5.13 3.36 -4.61
C ALA A 250 -5.28 3.92 -6.04
N ASP A 251 -6.50 4.28 -6.44
CA ASP A 251 -6.80 4.91 -7.74
C ASP A 251 -6.09 6.27 -7.90
N GLY A 252 -6.02 7.04 -6.81
CA GLY A 252 -5.29 8.30 -6.74
C GLY A 252 -3.80 8.14 -6.99
N ILE A 253 -3.13 7.26 -6.24
CA ILE A 253 -1.70 6.97 -6.40
C ILE A 253 -1.42 6.36 -7.78
N PHE A 254 -2.30 5.46 -8.27
CA PHE A 254 -2.16 4.87 -9.60
C PHE A 254 -2.18 5.96 -10.69
N SER A 255 -3.10 6.92 -10.57
CA SER A 255 -3.20 8.06 -11.48
C SER A 255 -1.96 8.99 -11.42
N GLU A 256 -1.48 9.30 -10.21
CA GLU A 256 -0.29 10.12 -9.98
C GLU A 256 0.98 9.47 -10.57
N VAL A 257 1.21 8.18 -10.29
CA VAL A 257 2.38 7.42 -10.76
C VAL A 257 2.33 7.20 -12.28
N LEU A 258 1.15 6.91 -12.83
CA LEU A 258 0.98 6.75 -14.29
C LEU A 258 1.18 8.07 -15.04
N ALA A 259 0.75 9.21 -14.48
CA ALA A 259 0.98 10.53 -15.07
C ALA A 259 2.48 10.85 -15.17
N GLY A 260 3.23 10.75 -14.07
CA GLY A 260 4.68 11.01 -14.09
C GLY A 260 5.46 10.02 -14.97
N ARG A 261 5.02 8.77 -15.05
CA ARG A 261 5.57 7.76 -15.99
C ARG A 261 5.34 8.17 -17.45
N ASN A 262 4.15 8.66 -17.80
CA ASN A 262 3.83 9.08 -19.16
C ASN A 262 4.59 10.36 -19.55
N GLU A 263 4.72 11.34 -18.65
CA GLU A 263 5.51 12.56 -18.87
C GLU A 263 6.98 12.21 -19.19
N LEU A 264 7.59 11.30 -18.43
CA LEU A 264 8.93 10.77 -18.70
C LEU A 264 9.02 10.12 -20.09
N LEU A 265 8.06 9.28 -20.46
CA LEU A 265 8.04 8.62 -21.77
C LEU A 265 7.87 9.62 -22.93
N ASP A 266 7.11 10.71 -22.75
CA ASP A 266 6.93 11.73 -23.78
C ASP A 266 8.15 12.65 -23.93
N VAL A 267 8.83 13.02 -22.85
CA VAL A 267 10.13 13.70 -22.91
C VAL A 267 11.16 12.82 -23.65
N LEU A 268 11.23 11.52 -23.34
CA LEU A 268 12.14 10.57 -24.01
C LEU A 268 11.78 10.30 -25.48
N ARG A 269 10.53 10.56 -25.90
CA ARG A 269 10.11 10.53 -27.32
C ARG A 269 10.57 11.79 -28.05
N GLN A 270 10.42 12.96 -27.42
CA GLN A 270 10.85 14.25 -27.99
C GLN A 270 12.37 14.34 -28.14
N LEU A 271 13.14 13.81 -27.19
CA LEU A 271 14.62 13.76 -27.24
C LEU A 271 15.19 12.77 -28.29
N LYS A 272 14.33 12.10 -29.08
CA LYS A 272 14.72 11.16 -30.16
C LYS A 272 14.30 11.62 -31.56
N GLN A 273 13.89 12.89 -31.70
CA GLN A 273 13.49 13.54 -32.96
C GLN A 273 14.52 14.59 -33.39
#